data_AF-Q5KE17-F1
#
_entry.id   AF-Q5KE17-F1
#
_cell.length_a   1.000
_cell.length_b   1.000
_cell.length_c   1.000
_cell.angle_alpha   90.00
_cell.angle_beta   90.00
_cell.angle_gamma   90.00
#
_symmetry.space_group_name_H-M   'P 1'
#
loop_
_entity.id
_entity.type
_entity.pdbx_description
1 polymer ?
#
loop_
_entity_poly.entity_id
_entity_poly.type
_entity_poly.pdbx_seq_one_letter_code
_entity_poly.pdbx_strand_id
1 'polypeptide(L)'
;MSPAVKKLPPPAPPKQRSSAHPSALTHPSHKAATVPLKPLQGVSKTRGDVGKAGHGRECIFVTRKTALGALMGRCRSLVVDEGYTSLTLYALGPAISHALLLLHALLDLLPYPKGEKGMWYEIRTGSVECVDEIDKMGDGQTDGNNAVQEEDAWLNDVGSVEASVPERATRIKSSIEITIHIAPRPASKSLSTITEKKKKNRPSKKSRMARWNRLKEEERLREEEEEEEVEEEEGDEEATMNA
;
A
#
# COMPACT_ATOMS: atom_id res chain seq x y z
N MET A 1 -22.67 -79.97 17.78
CA MET A 1 -23.26 -79.18 16.67
C MET A 1 -22.59 -77.82 16.68
N SER A 2 -21.67 -77.57 15.76
CA SER A 2 -20.88 -76.34 15.67
C SER A 2 -21.29 -75.59 14.40
N PRO A 3 -21.60 -74.29 14.45
CA PRO A 3 -22.07 -73.57 13.28
C PRO A 3 -20.94 -73.30 12.28
N ALA A 4 -21.20 -73.58 11.01
CA ALA A 4 -20.29 -73.33 9.90
C ALA A 4 -20.08 -71.81 9.70
N VAL A 5 -18.83 -71.37 9.83
CA VAL A 5 -18.41 -69.99 9.59
C VAL A 5 -18.49 -69.69 8.08
N LYS A 6 -19.52 -68.94 7.67
CA LYS A 6 -19.64 -68.42 6.29
C LYS A 6 -18.61 -67.30 6.09
N LYS A 7 -17.59 -67.55 5.27
CA LYS A 7 -16.62 -66.53 4.86
C LYS A 7 -17.32 -65.51 3.94
N LEU A 8 -17.31 -64.23 4.32
CA LEU A 8 -17.82 -63.14 3.49
C LEU A 8 -16.88 -62.90 2.30
N PRO A 9 -17.40 -62.59 1.09
CA PRO A 9 -16.58 -62.23 -0.04
C PRO A 9 -15.87 -60.88 0.21
N PRO A 10 -14.67 -60.68 -0.37
CA PRO A 10 -13.93 -59.44 -0.19
C PRO A 10 -14.71 -58.24 -0.77
N PRO A 11 -14.56 -57.05 -0.17
CA PRO A 11 -15.25 -55.85 -0.63
C PRO A 11 -14.80 -55.47 -2.05
N ALA A 12 -15.76 -55.12 -2.90
CA ALA A 12 -15.49 -54.66 -4.26
C ALA A 12 -14.66 -53.36 -4.26
N PRO A 13 -13.76 -53.17 -5.26
CA PRO A 13 -12.97 -51.95 -5.35
C PRO A 13 -13.86 -50.71 -5.51
N PRO A 14 -13.42 -49.55 -4.98
CA PRO A 14 -14.21 -48.32 -5.04
C PRO A 14 -14.43 -47.89 -6.50
N LYS A 15 -15.69 -47.59 -6.86
CA LYS A 15 -16.04 -47.00 -8.16
C LYS A 15 -15.27 -45.68 -8.32
N GLN A 16 -14.43 -45.60 -9.36
CA GLN A 16 -13.68 -44.40 -9.70
C GLN A 16 -14.68 -43.24 -9.93
N ARG A 17 -14.62 -42.22 -9.07
CA ARG A 17 -15.34 -40.98 -9.31
C ARG A 17 -14.76 -40.35 -10.58
N SER A 18 -15.66 -40.03 -11.52
CA SER A 18 -15.38 -39.27 -12.74
C SER A 18 -14.38 -38.14 -12.45
N SER A 19 -13.20 -38.23 -13.06
CA SER A 19 -12.16 -37.23 -12.95
C SER A 19 -12.62 -35.94 -13.64
N ALA A 20 -12.60 -34.81 -12.94
CA ALA A 20 -12.84 -33.48 -13.50
C ALA A 20 -11.69 -32.98 -14.41
N HIS A 21 -10.89 -33.88 -14.97
CA HIS A 21 -9.80 -33.53 -15.87
C HIS A 21 -10.38 -33.26 -17.27
N PRO A 22 -10.02 -32.14 -17.92
CA PRO A 22 -10.53 -31.78 -19.25
C PRO A 22 -10.16 -32.78 -20.35
N SER A 23 -9.24 -33.70 -20.09
CA SER A 23 -8.84 -34.77 -21.01
C SER A 23 -9.74 -36.01 -20.96
N ALA A 24 -10.67 -36.12 -20.00
CA ALA A 24 -11.63 -37.24 -19.94
C ALA A 24 -12.71 -37.18 -21.02
N LEU A 25 -12.83 -36.04 -21.73
CA LEU A 25 -13.82 -35.81 -22.80
C LEU A 25 -13.40 -36.35 -24.18
N THR A 26 -12.18 -36.86 -24.34
CA THR A 26 -11.69 -37.34 -25.64
C THR A 26 -11.81 -38.86 -25.83
N HIS A 27 -12.40 -39.59 -24.87
CA HIS A 27 -12.58 -41.03 -25.01
C HIS A 27 -13.75 -41.36 -25.95
N PRO A 28 -13.53 -42.16 -27.02
CA PRO A 28 -14.51 -42.37 -28.10
C PRO A 28 -15.74 -43.22 -27.74
N SER A 29 -15.90 -43.61 -26.47
CA SER A 29 -16.91 -44.58 -26.02
C SER A 29 -18.11 -43.98 -25.27
N HIS A 30 -18.10 -42.69 -24.95
CA HIS A 30 -19.27 -42.04 -24.35
C HIS A 30 -19.96 -41.17 -25.39
N LYS A 31 -21.24 -41.46 -25.65
CA LYS A 31 -22.16 -40.62 -26.43
C LYS A 31 -22.21 -39.23 -25.79
N ALA A 32 -21.29 -38.35 -26.16
CA ALA A 32 -21.30 -36.96 -25.78
C ALA A 32 -22.55 -36.35 -26.41
N ALA A 33 -23.40 -35.74 -25.58
CA ALA A 33 -24.56 -35.02 -26.07
C ALA A 33 -24.07 -33.96 -27.05
N THR A 34 -24.50 -34.06 -28.31
CA THR A 34 -24.24 -33.10 -29.38
C THR A 34 -25.06 -31.84 -29.10
N VAL A 35 -24.76 -31.16 -28.00
CA VAL A 35 -25.19 -29.79 -27.80
C VAL A 35 -24.39 -28.98 -28.83
N PRO A 36 -25.04 -28.19 -29.71
CA PRO A 36 -24.31 -27.37 -30.65
C PRO A 36 -23.35 -26.49 -29.85
N LEU A 37 -22.05 -26.64 -30.13
CA LEU A 37 -21.02 -25.74 -29.61
C LEU A 37 -21.42 -24.34 -30.07
N LYS A 38 -22.04 -23.60 -29.16
CA LYS A 38 -22.37 -22.20 -29.37
C LYS A 38 -21.04 -21.55 -29.77
N PRO A 39 -20.96 -20.91 -30.94
CA PRO A 39 -19.71 -20.31 -31.36
C PRO A 39 -19.27 -19.37 -30.24
N LEU A 40 -18.05 -19.55 -29.76
CA LEU A 40 -17.36 -18.60 -28.89
C LEU A 40 -17.07 -17.32 -29.71
N GLN A 41 -18.13 -16.68 -30.20
CA GLN A 41 -18.11 -15.34 -30.71
C GLN A 41 -17.94 -14.44 -29.50
N GLY A 42 -16.70 -14.04 -29.25
CA GLY A 42 -16.36 -12.70 -28.77
C GLY A 42 -17.20 -12.19 -27.61
N VAL A 43 -17.51 -13.03 -26.62
CA VAL A 43 -17.97 -12.51 -25.33
C VAL A 43 -16.74 -11.92 -24.69
N SER A 44 -16.46 -10.66 -24.99
CA SER A 44 -15.84 -9.76 -24.03
C SER A 44 -16.69 -9.90 -22.78
N LYS A 45 -16.32 -10.85 -21.93
CA LYS A 45 -16.82 -10.94 -20.57
C LYS A 45 -16.18 -9.73 -19.92
N THR A 46 -16.83 -8.59 -20.05
CA THR A 46 -16.62 -7.46 -19.15
C THR A 46 -16.88 -8.01 -17.76
N ARG A 47 -15.81 -8.51 -17.13
CA ARG A 47 -15.80 -9.01 -15.76
C ARG A 47 -16.45 -7.90 -14.95
N GLY A 48 -17.50 -8.21 -14.18
CA GLY A 48 -18.26 -7.21 -13.42
C GLY A 48 -17.34 -6.19 -12.76
N ASP A 49 -17.77 -4.94 -12.76
CA ASP A 49 -17.00 -3.78 -12.33
C ASP A 49 -16.73 -3.86 -10.81
N VAL A 50 -15.77 -4.68 -10.40
CA VAL A 50 -15.23 -4.73 -9.03
C VAL A 50 -14.21 -3.59 -8.88
N GLY A 51 -14.62 -2.39 -9.28
CA GLY A 51 -13.93 -1.13 -9.01
C GLY A 51 -14.30 -0.64 -7.62
N LYS A 52 -13.44 0.19 -7.03
CA LYS A 52 -13.87 1.01 -5.89
C LYS A 52 -14.78 2.12 -6.41
N ALA A 53 -15.83 2.47 -5.67
CA ALA A 53 -16.69 3.58 -6.02
C ALA A 53 -15.87 4.85 -6.34
N GLY A 54 -16.19 5.49 -7.47
CA GLY A 54 -15.50 6.71 -7.94
C GLY A 54 -14.16 6.48 -8.64
N HIS A 55 -13.67 5.25 -8.78
CA HIS A 55 -12.46 4.94 -9.54
C HIS A 55 -12.79 4.05 -10.73
N GLY A 56 -12.23 4.38 -11.89
CA GLY A 56 -12.36 3.55 -13.07
C GLY A 56 -11.63 2.21 -12.91
N ARG A 57 -11.89 1.30 -13.85
CA ARG A 57 -11.38 -0.07 -13.80
C ARG A 57 -9.88 -0.17 -14.11
N GLU A 58 -9.35 0.87 -14.76
CA GLU A 58 -7.94 1.14 -14.98
C GLU A 58 -7.15 1.43 -13.70
N CYS A 59 -7.84 1.79 -12.62
CA CYS A 59 -7.24 2.07 -11.31
C CYS A 59 -7.11 0.78 -10.49
N ILE A 60 -5.89 0.45 -10.10
CA ILE A 60 -5.54 -0.76 -9.38
C ILE A 60 -4.91 -0.39 -8.05
N PHE A 61 -5.59 -0.76 -6.96
CA PHE A 61 -5.07 -0.59 -5.60
C PHE A 61 -4.20 -1.79 -5.22
N VAL A 62 -2.89 -1.55 -5.11
CA VAL A 62 -1.92 -2.56 -4.71
C VAL A 62 -1.87 -2.63 -3.19
N THR A 63 -2.00 -3.85 -2.66
CA THR A 63 -1.92 -4.10 -1.22
C THR A 63 -0.84 -5.13 -0.92
N ARG A 64 -0.46 -5.28 0.36
CA ARG A 64 0.51 -6.31 0.76
C ARG A 64 0.02 -7.74 0.58
N LYS A 65 -1.28 -7.96 0.71
CA LYS A 65 -1.90 -9.30 0.69
C LYS A 65 -2.26 -9.78 -0.71
N THR A 66 -2.31 -8.87 -1.69
CA THR A 66 -2.64 -9.23 -3.07
C THR A 66 -1.47 -10.00 -3.70
N ALA A 67 -1.76 -11.18 -4.25
CA ALA A 67 -0.77 -11.99 -4.94
C ALA A 67 -0.30 -11.28 -6.23
N LEU A 68 1.02 -11.20 -6.42
CA LEU A 68 1.62 -10.50 -7.56
C LEU A 68 1.11 -11.05 -8.91
N GLY A 69 1.05 -12.37 -9.07
CA GLY A 69 0.55 -13.01 -10.29
C GLY A 69 -0.92 -12.67 -10.60
N ALA A 70 -1.75 -12.49 -9.58
CA ALA A 70 -3.14 -12.07 -9.77
C ALA A 70 -3.22 -10.62 -10.27
N LEU A 71 -2.37 -9.72 -9.75
CA LEU A 71 -2.26 -8.35 -10.23
C LEU A 71 -1.74 -8.30 -11.66
N MET A 72 -0.67 -9.04 -11.98
CA MET A 72 -0.12 -9.13 -13.34
C MET A 72 -1.17 -9.62 -14.35
N GLY A 73 -1.90 -10.69 -14.02
CA GLY A 73 -2.98 -11.22 -14.86
C GLY A 73 -4.10 -10.21 -15.07
N ARG A 74 -4.47 -9.45 -14.03
CA ARG A 74 -5.46 -8.37 -14.13
C ARG A 74 -4.98 -7.25 -15.05
N CYS A 75 -3.78 -6.71 -14.84
CA CYS A 75 -3.23 -5.64 -15.67
C CYS A 75 -3.11 -6.07 -17.13
N ARG A 76 -2.62 -7.29 -17.39
CA ARG A 76 -2.54 -7.84 -18.75
C ARG A 76 -3.91 -7.94 -19.40
N SER A 77 -4.92 -8.43 -18.67
CA SER A 77 -6.27 -8.56 -19.21
C SER A 77 -6.90 -7.20 -19.53
N LEU A 78 -6.73 -6.20 -18.66
CA LEU A 78 -7.20 -4.83 -18.91
C LEU A 78 -6.54 -4.24 -20.18
N VAL A 79 -5.25 -4.45 -20.36
CA VAL A 79 -4.53 -3.85 -21.50
C VAL A 79 -4.78 -4.61 -22.80
N VAL A 80 -4.66 -5.93 -22.77
CA VAL A 80 -4.68 -6.77 -23.99
C VAL A 80 -6.09 -7.14 -24.40
N ASP A 81 -6.94 -7.52 -23.44
CA ASP A 81 -8.29 -7.99 -23.75
C ASP A 81 -9.27 -6.81 -23.85
N GLU A 82 -9.15 -5.85 -22.93
CA GLU A 82 -10.07 -4.70 -22.84
C GLU A 82 -9.54 -3.44 -23.56
N GLY A 83 -8.26 -3.40 -23.92
CA GLY A 83 -7.69 -2.32 -24.74
C GLY A 83 -7.44 -1.00 -23.99
N TYR A 84 -7.31 -1.03 -22.66
CA TYR A 84 -6.98 0.18 -21.90
C TYR A 84 -5.63 0.77 -22.33
N THR A 85 -5.61 2.07 -22.62
CA THR A 85 -4.41 2.81 -23.05
C THR A 85 -3.57 3.32 -21.88
N SER A 86 -4.12 3.31 -20.67
CA SER A 86 -3.44 3.70 -19.44
C SER A 86 -3.89 2.86 -18.26
N LEU A 87 -2.97 2.55 -17.36
CA LEU A 87 -3.24 1.90 -16.08
C LEU A 87 -2.67 2.74 -14.95
N THR A 88 -3.41 2.87 -13.85
CA THR A 88 -2.95 3.62 -12.67
C THR A 88 -2.85 2.69 -11.48
N LEU A 89 -1.66 2.59 -10.89
CA LEU A 89 -1.39 1.78 -9.71
C LEU A 89 -1.28 2.69 -8.48
N TYR A 90 -2.12 2.46 -7.48
CA TYR A 90 -2.06 3.15 -6.20
C TYR A 90 -1.50 2.23 -5.12
N ALA A 91 -0.51 2.69 -4.37
CA ALA A 91 0.00 1.97 -3.21
C ALA A 91 0.36 2.91 -2.04
N LEU A 92 0.23 2.38 -0.83
CA LEU A 92 0.48 3.11 0.41
C LEU A 92 1.49 2.36 1.30
N GLY A 93 2.38 3.12 1.93
CA GLY A 93 3.36 2.65 2.91
C GLY A 93 4.10 1.37 2.45
N PRO A 94 3.97 0.25 3.17
CA PRO A 94 4.75 -0.96 2.86
C PRO A 94 4.28 -1.69 1.59
N ALA A 95 3.17 -1.29 0.95
CA ALA A 95 2.77 -1.84 -0.34
C ALA A 95 3.51 -1.20 -1.54
N ILE A 96 4.27 -0.12 -1.32
CA ILE A 96 4.99 0.61 -2.37
C ILE A 96 6.01 -0.30 -3.07
N SER A 97 6.76 -1.11 -2.31
CA SER A 97 7.72 -2.07 -2.88
C SER A 97 7.04 -3.09 -3.79
N HIS A 98 5.84 -3.55 -3.43
CA HIS A 98 5.05 -4.47 -4.25
C HIS A 98 4.57 -3.82 -5.55
N ALA A 99 4.21 -2.53 -5.51
CA ALA A 99 3.79 -1.79 -6.70
C ALA A 99 4.96 -1.56 -7.69
N LEU A 100 6.15 -1.27 -7.18
CA LEU A 100 7.35 -1.13 -8.01
C LEU A 100 7.74 -2.47 -8.66
N LEU A 101 7.64 -3.57 -7.91
CA LEU A 101 7.87 -4.91 -8.47
C LEU A 101 6.86 -5.24 -9.58
N LEU A 102 5.58 -4.92 -9.34
CA LEU A 102 4.54 -5.08 -10.34
C LEU A 102 4.82 -4.24 -11.59
N LEU A 103 5.21 -2.97 -11.43
CA LEU A 103 5.58 -2.11 -12.56
C LEU A 103 6.66 -2.78 -13.43
N HIS A 104 7.77 -3.22 -12.83
CA HIS A 104 8.85 -3.87 -13.57
C HIS A 104 8.39 -5.15 -14.28
N ALA A 105 7.59 -5.99 -13.60
CA ALA A 105 7.04 -7.20 -14.19
C ALA A 105 6.08 -6.90 -15.37
N LEU A 106 5.31 -5.82 -15.31
CA LEU A 106 4.42 -5.40 -16.40
C LEU A 106 5.18 -4.89 -17.62
N LEU A 107 6.31 -4.20 -17.41
CA LEU A 107 7.16 -3.74 -18.51
C LEU A 107 7.71 -4.91 -19.33
N ASP A 108 7.90 -6.08 -18.72
CA ASP A 108 8.36 -7.29 -19.40
C ASP A 108 7.21 -8.15 -19.95
N LEU A 109 6.06 -8.17 -19.28
CA LEU A 109 4.92 -9.01 -19.65
C LEU A 109 4.12 -8.46 -20.84
N LEU A 110 4.01 -7.14 -20.97
CA LEU A 110 3.15 -6.53 -21.97
C LEU A 110 3.82 -6.49 -23.36
N PRO A 111 3.09 -6.77 -24.45
CA PRO A 111 3.65 -6.91 -25.80
C PRO A 111 3.89 -5.55 -26.49
N TYR A 112 4.35 -4.53 -25.76
CA TYR A 112 4.59 -3.19 -26.29
C TYR A 112 6.07 -2.79 -26.16
N PRO A 113 6.63 -2.05 -27.14
CA PRO A 113 8.01 -1.58 -27.06
C PRO A 113 8.18 -0.62 -25.87
N LYS A 114 9.33 -0.68 -25.20
CA LYS A 114 9.66 0.22 -24.08
C LYS A 114 10.19 1.56 -24.62
N GLY A 115 9.84 2.68 -23.98
CA GLY A 115 10.44 4.00 -24.24
C GLY A 115 9.54 4.96 -25.01
N GLU A 116 10.14 5.97 -25.66
CA GLU A 116 9.43 7.12 -26.24
C GLU A 116 8.38 6.75 -27.30
N LYS A 117 8.66 5.70 -28.09
CA LYS A 117 7.79 5.22 -29.17
C LYS A 117 6.74 4.20 -28.72
N GLY A 118 6.72 3.88 -27.43
CA GLY A 118 5.85 2.83 -26.91
C GLY A 118 5.44 3.13 -25.48
N MET A 119 5.58 2.15 -24.60
CA MET A 119 5.15 2.24 -23.22
C MET A 119 6.11 3.08 -22.37
N TRP A 120 5.54 3.98 -21.59
CA TRP A 120 6.24 4.80 -20.60
C TRP A 120 5.41 4.88 -19.32
N TYR A 121 6.02 5.36 -18.23
CA TYR A 121 5.33 5.49 -16.95
C TYR A 121 5.67 6.81 -16.26
N GLU A 122 4.74 7.29 -15.46
CA GLU A 122 4.88 8.43 -14.55
C GLU A 122 4.75 7.95 -13.12
N ILE A 123 5.66 8.38 -12.25
CA ILE A 123 5.61 8.09 -10.82
C ILE A 123 5.37 9.39 -10.07
N ARG A 124 4.26 9.47 -9.34
CA ARG A 124 3.94 10.54 -8.40
C ARG A 124 4.08 9.99 -6.99
N THR A 125 4.77 10.74 -6.15
CA THR A 125 4.89 10.43 -4.72
C THR A 125 4.07 11.44 -3.95
N GLY A 126 3.50 11.00 -2.83
CA GLY A 126 2.70 11.86 -1.98
C GLY A 126 2.63 11.35 -0.55
N SER A 127 1.76 11.97 0.22
CA SER A 127 1.37 11.57 1.57
C SER A 127 -0.15 11.51 1.65
N VAL A 128 -0.65 10.59 2.47
CA VAL A 128 -2.09 10.41 2.73
C VAL A 128 -2.30 10.30 4.23
N GLU A 129 -3.28 11.05 4.72
CA GLU A 129 -3.75 10.97 6.11
C GLU A 129 -4.64 9.74 6.28
N CYS A 130 -4.28 8.91 7.26
CA CYS A 130 -5.07 7.76 7.68
C CYS A 130 -5.63 8.05 9.05
N VAL A 131 -6.91 7.75 9.26
CA VAL A 131 -7.55 7.80 10.58
C VAL A 131 -7.62 6.37 11.10
N ASP A 132 -6.99 6.12 12.24
CA ASP A 132 -7.07 4.86 12.97
C ASP A 132 -8.03 5.05 14.15
N GLU A 133 -8.95 4.12 14.37
CA GLU A 133 -9.82 4.08 15.55
C GLU A 133 -9.12 3.28 16.65
N ILE A 134 -9.00 3.88 17.84
CA ILE A 134 -8.31 3.32 19.00
C ILE A 134 -9.35 3.11 20.09
N ASP A 135 -9.48 1.87 20.54
CA ASP A 135 -10.31 1.50 21.68
C ASP A 135 -9.62 1.91 22.98
N LYS A 136 -10.31 2.71 23.81
CA LYS A 136 -9.87 3.03 25.18
C LYS A 136 -10.18 1.88 26.13
N MET A 137 -9.65 0.69 25.86
CA MET A 137 -9.68 -0.39 26.84
C MET A 137 -8.33 -0.48 27.53
N GLY A 138 -8.21 0.29 28.62
CA GLY A 138 -7.32 0.03 29.74
C GLY A 138 -5.88 -0.33 29.38
N ASP A 139 -5.09 0.66 29.02
CA ASP A 139 -3.73 0.75 29.53
C ASP A 139 -3.80 0.71 31.06
N GLY A 140 -3.74 -0.52 31.59
CA GLY A 140 -3.58 -0.82 33.01
C GLY A 140 -2.26 -0.25 33.49
N GLN A 141 -2.22 1.07 33.70
CA GLN A 141 -1.35 1.68 34.66
C GLN A 141 -1.94 1.34 36.04
N THR A 142 -1.75 0.09 36.45
CA THR A 142 -1.76 -0.26 37.87
C THR A 142 -0.57 0.45 38.49
N ASP A 143 -0.78 1.70 38.91
CA ASP A 143 0.00 2.30 39.99
C ASP A 143 -0.16 1.35 41.18
N GLY A 144 0.89 0.56 41.43
CA GLY A 144 0.88 -0.57 42.36
C GLY A 144 0.77 -0.16 43.82
N ASN A 145 -0.40 0.32 44.25
CA ASN A 145 -0.63 0.65 45.65
C ASN A 145 -2.07 0.49 46.18
N ASN A 146 -2.94 -0.28 45.52
CA ASN A 146 -4.20 -0.67 46.16
C ASN A 146 -4.65 -2.09 45.77
N ALA A 147 -4.11 -3.08 46.49
CA ALA A 147 -4.59 -4.45 46.48
C ALA A 147 -5.87 -4.53 47.33
N VAL A 148 -7.02 -4.18 46.76
CA VAL A 148 -8.34 -4.52 47.34
C VAL A 148 -9.28 -4.97 46.22
N GLN A 149 -9.62 -6.27 46.26
CA GLN A 149 -10.74 -6.96 45.60
C GLN A 149 -10.80 -6.94 44.06
N GLU A 150 -10.07 -7.87 43.45
CA GLU A 150 -10.10 -8.19 42.00
C GLU A 150 -11.25 -9.12 41.57
N GLU A 151 -12.02 -9.72 42.49
CA GLU A 151 -12.95 -10.80 42.13
C GLU A 151 -14.36 -10.34 41.70
N ASP A 152 -14.76 -9.10 42.02
CA ASP A 152 -16.11 -8.57 41.69
C ASP A 152 -16.11 -7.48 40.60
N ALA A 153 -14.95 -7.07 40.10
CA ALA A 153 -14.86 -5.99 39.10
C ALA A 153 -15.47 -6.38 37.74
N TRP A 154 -15.42 -7.67 37.37
CA TRP A 154 -16.01 -8.16 36.10
C TRP A 154 -17.55 -8.16 36.11
N LEU A 155 -18.17 -8.23 37.30
CA LEU A 155 -19.63 -8.29 37.48
C LEU A 155 -20.29 -6.92 37.37
N ASN A 156 -19.54 -5.85 37.61
CA ASN A 156 -20.03 -4.47 37.47
C ASN A 156 -20.08 -3.98 36.00
N ASP A 157 -19.46 -4.70 35.06
CA ASP A 157 -19.37 -4.31 33.65
C ASP A 157 -20.49 -4.92 32.77
N VAL A 158 -21.31 -5.83 33.32
CA VAL A 158 -22.36 -6.52 32.54
C VAL A 158 -23.64 -5.67 32.34
N GLY A 159 -23.70 -4.47 32.93
CA GLY A 159 -24.90 -3.63 32.94
C GLY A 159 -24.84 -2.31 32.18
N SER A 160 -23.65 -1.82 31.82
CA SER A 160 -23.47 -0.51 31.19
C SER A 160 -22.92 -0.66 29.78
N VAL A 161 -23.81 -0.98 28.81
CA VAL A 161 -23.49 -0.84 27.38
C VAL A 161 -23.56 0.64 27.01
N GLU A 162 -22.71 1.45 27.62
CA GLU A 162 -22.39 2.76 27.06
C GLU A 162 -21.49 2.51 25.87
N ALA A 163 -21.97 2.86 24.66
CA ALA A 163 -21.19 2.76 23.44
C ALA A 163 -19.94 3.65 23.61
N SER A 164 -18.81 3.04 23.97
CA SER A 164 -17.54 3.72 24.13
C SER A 164 -17.23 4.46 22.83
N VAL A 165 -17.17 5.80 22.90
CA VAL A 165 -16.84 6.62 21.74
C VAL A 165 -15.37 6.35 21.38
N PRO A 166 -15.07 5.72 20.22
CA PRO A 166 -13.69 5.38 19.87
C PRO A 166 -12.87 6.65 19.65
N GLU A 167 -11.64 6.68 20.16
CA GLU A 167 -10.73 7.79 19.89
C GLU A 167 -10.17 7.65 18.47
N ARG A 168 -10.12 8.76 17.74
CA ARG A 168 -9.60 8.79 16.37
C ARG A 168 -8.23 9.42 16.35
N ALA A 169 -7.21 8.62 16.04
CA ALA A 169 -5.85 9.10 15.85
C ALA A 169 -5.55 9.26 14.35
N THR A 170 -4.97 10.40 13.98
CA THR A 170 -4.52 10.64 12.61
C THR A 170 -3.05 10.24 12.44
N ARG A 171 -2.74 9.57 11.34
CA ARG A 171 -1.39 9.14 10.98
C ARG A 171 -1.12 9.39 9.51
N ILE A 172 -0.02 10.06 9.22
CA ILE A 172 0.41 10.31 7.85
C ILE A 172 1.19 9.10 7.33
N LYS A 173 0.84 8.62 6.14
CA LYS A 173 1.55 7.55 5.43
C LYS A 173 2.02 8.02 4.06
N SER A 174 3.18 7.54 3.63
CA SER A 174 3.65 7.77 2.27
C SER A 174 2.76 7.07 1.25
N SER A 175 2.56 7.70 0.09
CA SER A 175 1.79 7.17 -1.03
C SER A 175 2.58 7.25 -2.32
N ILE A 176 2.27 6.34 -3.24
CA ILE A 176 2.77 6.35 -4.61
C ILE A 176 1.61 6.09 -5.58
N GLU A 177 1.61 6.84 -6.68
CA GLU A 177 0.77 6.65 -7.84
C GLU A 177 1.68 6.42 -9.04
N ILE A 178 1.46 5.30 -9.73
CA ILE A 178 2.24 4.90 -10.91
C ILE A 178 1.28 4.81 -12.08
N THR A 179 1.41 5.71 -13.03
CA THR A 179 0.59 5.72 -14.24
C THR A 179 1.39 5.16 -15.40
N ILE A 180 0.96 4.02 -15.94
CA ILE A 180 1.57 3.36 -17.09
C ILE A 180 0.77 3.76 -18.32
N HIS A 181 1.44 4.32 -19.32
CA HIS A 181 0.85 4.74 -20.59
C HIS A 181 1.30 3.80 -21.71
N ILE A 182 0.33 3.21 -22.42
CA ILE A 182 0.52 2.34 -23.59
C ILE A 182 0.27 3.17 -24.84
N ALA A 183 0.95 4.30 -24.93
CA ALA A 183 0.91 5.18 -26.08
C ALA A 183 2.24 5.92 -26.15
N PRO A 184 2.73 6.29 -27.35
CA PRO A 184 3.95 7.07 -27.48
C PRO A 184 3.90 8.27 -26.53
N ARG A 185 5.02 8.54 -25.87
CA ARG A 185 5.10 9.68 -24.97
C ARG A 185 4.74 10.91 -25.78
N PRO A 186 3.72 11.70 -25.40
CA PRO A 186 3.44 12.93 -26.11
C PRO A 186 4.75 13.70 -26.10
N ALA A 187 5.25 14.05 -27.28
CA ALA A 187 6.47 14.83 -27.39
C ALA A 187 6.24 16.01 -26.47
N SER A 188 6.94 16.04 -25.33
CA SER A 188 6.95 17.22 -24.49
C SER A 188 7.29 18.30 -25.49
N LYS A 189 6.40 19.28 -25.71
CA LYS A 189 6.74 20.45 -26.51
C LYS A 189 8.04 20.92 -25.90
N SER A 190 9.15 20.55 -26.53
CA SER A 190 10.44 20.97 -26.09
C SER A 190 10.30 22.47 -26.14
N LEU A 191 10.54 23.14 -25.02
CA LEU A 191 10.89 24.56 -25.06
C LEU A 191 12.20 24.65 -25.85
N SER A 192 12.14 24.37 -27.15
CA SER A 192 13.19 24.49 -28.13
C SER A 192 12.88 25.76 -28.90
N THR A 193 13.11 26.88 -28.21
CA THR A 193 13.59 28.17 -28.72
C THR A 193 13.44 29.17 -27.57
N ILE A 194 14.42 29.18 -26.69
CA ILE A 194 15.08 30.36 -26.13
C ILE A 194 16.18 29.77 -25.27
N THR A 195 17.42 29.87 -25.77
CA THR A 195 18.65 29.66 -25.00
C THR A 195 18.78 30.76 -23.94
N GLU A 196 17.82 30.86 -23.02
CA GLU A 196 18.09 31.51 -21.75
C GLU A 196 18.70 30.44 -20.86
N LYS A 197 20.01 30.58 -20.67
CA LYS A 197 20.79 29.85 -19.69
C LYS A 197 20.04 29.95 -18.36
N LYS A 198 19.26 28.93 -18.01
CA LYS A 198 18.72 28.77 -16.66
C LYS A 198 19.92 28.78 -15.72
N LYS A 199 20.16 29.92 -15.08
CA LYS A 199 21.11 30.05 -13.99
C LYS A 199 20.69 28.99 -12.98
N LYS A 200 21.53 27.96 -12.81
CA LYS A 200 21.37 26.96 -11.75
C LYS A 200 21.01 27.73 -10.47
N ASN A 201 20.04 27.25 -9.69
CA ASN A 201 19.63 27.76 -8.36
C ASN A 201 20.77 27.60 -7.33
N ARG A 202 22.00 27.98 -7.68
CA ARG A 202 23.13 28.04 -6.78
C ARG A 202 23.06 29.43 -6.14
N PRO A 203 22.87 29.53 -4.81
CA PRO A 203 22.88 30.83 -4.14
C PRO A 203 24.17 31.56 -4.51
N SER A 204 24.03 32.84 -4.85
CA SER A 204 25.17 33.66 -5.28
C SER A 204 26.24 33.70 -4.19
N LYS A 205 27.51 33.95 -4.57
CA LYS A 205 28.59 34.10 -3.59
C LYS A 205 28.23 35.12 -2.50
N LYS A 206 27.53 36.20 -2.89
CA LYS A 206 27.01 37.22 -1.97
C LYS A 206 25.97 36.67 -0.99
N SER A 207 25.01 35.86 -1.48
CA SER A 207 24.02 35.19 -0.62
C SER A 207 24.65 34.20 0.35
N ARG A 208 25.69 33.45 -0.07
CA ARG A 208 26.43 32.53 0.81
C ARG A 208 27.20 33.29 1.90
N MET A 209 27.86 34.40 1.57
CA MET A 209 28.56 35.25 2.54
C MET A 209 27.59 35.91 3.52
N ALA A 210 26.43 36.39 3.05
CA ALA A 210 25.42 37.00 3.92
C ALA A 210 24.88 35.99 4.96
N ARG A 211 24.64 34.74 4.54
CA ARG A 211 24.20 33.69 5.46
C ARG A 211 25.28 33.34 6.50
N TRP A 212 26.55 33.31 6.09
CA TRP A 212 27.67 33.07 7.00
C TRP A 212 27.83 34.19 8.04
N ASN A 213 27.75 35.45 7.60
CA ASN A 213 27.85 36.58 8.52
C ASN A 213 26.69 36.62 9.52
N ARG A 214 25.46 36.32 9.07
CA ARG A 214 24.30 36.24 9.97
C ARG A 214 24.47 35.15 11.03
N LEU A 215 25.00 33.99 10.65
CA LEU A 215 25.22 32.88 11.58
C LEU A 215 26.30 33.22 12.62
N LYS A 216 27.34 33.95 12.20
CA LYS A 216 28.40 34.42 13.09
C LYS A 216 27.93 35.53 14.04
N GLU A 217 27.01 36.38 13.59
CA GLU A 217 26.41 37.42 14.44
C GLU A 217 25.46 36.82 15.48
N GLU A 218 24.69 35.79 15.10
CA GLU A 218 23.82 35.03 16.01
C GLU A 218 24.62 34.25 17.07
N GLU A 219 25.76 33.68 16.69
CA GLU A 219 26.69 33.02 17.63
C GLU A 219 27.27 34.02 18.63
N ARG A 220 27.69 35.21 18.18
CA ARG A 220 28.21 36.25 19.07
C ARG A 220 27.15 36.77 20.06
N LEU A 221 25.92 36.97 19.60
CA LEU A 221 24.81 37.38 20.47
C LEU A 221 24.51 36.32 21.54
N ARG A 222 24.62 35.04 21.19
CA ARG A 222 24.43 33.96 22.14
C ARG A 222 25.56 33.92 23.18
N GLU A 223 26.81 34.12 22.78
CA GLU A 223 27.93 34.22 23.71
C GLU A 223 27.77 35.44 24.64
N GLU A 224 27.32 36.60 24.13
CA GLU A 224 27.01 37.78 24.94
C GLU A 224 25.87 37.52 25.93
N GLU A 225 24.80 36.83 25.53
CA GLU A 225 23.70 36.42 26.43
C GLU A 225 24.15 35.42 27.50
N GLU A 226 25.01 34.45 27.14
CA GLU A 226 25.57 33.46 28.08
C GLU A 226 26.55 34.14 29.07
N GLU A 227 27.30 35.17 28.66
CA GLU A 227 28.15 35.95 29.57
C GLU A 227 27.33 36.84 30.53
N GLU A 228 26.25 37.48 30.07
CA GLU A 228 25.35 38.25 30.93
C GLU A 228 24.63 37.36 31.98
N GLU A 229 24.22 36.15 31.61
CA GLU A 229 23.58 35.19 32.54
C GLU A 229 24.56 34.75 33.65
N VAL A 230 25.84 34.56 33.32
CA VAL A 230 26.88 34.19 34.30
C VAL A 230 27.21 35.37 35.24
N GLU A 231 27.25 36.61 34.74
CA GLU A 231 27.48 37.78 35.60
C GLU A 231 26.30 38.03 36.57
N GLU A 232 25.06 37.75 36.15
CA GLU A 232 23.89 37.82 37.04
C GLU A 232 23.94 36.75 38.14
N GLU A 233 24.33 35.51 37.81
CA GLU A 233 24.49 34.44 38.80
C GLU A 233 25.62 34.72 39.81
N GLU A 234 26.78 35.24 39.38
CA GLU A 234 27.88 35.61 40.29
C GLU A 234 27.52 36.79 41.21
N GLY A 235 26.72 37.75 40.74
CA GLY A 235 26.24 38.88 41.54
C GLY A 235 25.28 38.47 42.66
N ASP A 236 24.43 37.48 42.41
CA ASP A 236 23.51 36.93 43.41
C ASP A 236 24.24 36.07 44.46
N GLU A 237 25.32 35.39 44.09
CA GLU A 237 26.19 34.67 45.04
C GLU A 237 26.96 35.63 45.97
N GLU A 238 27.43 36.79 45.47
CA GLU A 238 28.12 37.79 46.32
C GLU A 238 27.15 38.50 47.29
N ALA A 239 25.90 38.74 46.85
CA ALA A 239 24.87 39.36 47.68
C ALA A 239 24.40 38.43 48.84
N THR A 240 24.40 37.11 48.62
CA THR A 240 24.02 36.13 49.66
C THR A 240 25.11 35.86 50.69
N MET A 241 26.39 36.14 50.40
CA MET A 241 27.48 36.02 51.39
C MET A 241 27.64 37.24 52.31
N ASN A 242 27.07 38.40 51.95
CA ASN A 242 27.17 39.65 52.72
C ASN A 242 25.93 40.00 53.57
N ALA A 243 24.91 39.12 53.60
CA ALA A 243 23.70 39.23 54.43
C ALA A 243 23.78 38.34 55.68
#